data_AF-A0A935J3Z4-F1
#
_entry.id   AF-A0A935J3Z4-F1
#
_cell.length_a   1.000
_cell.length_b   1.000
_cell.length_c   1.000
_cell.angle_alpha   90.00
_cell.angle_beta   90.00
_cell.angle_gamma   90.00
#
_symmetry.space_group_name_H-M   'P 1'
#
loop_
_entity.id
_entity.type
_entity.pdbx_description
1 polymer ?
#
loop_
_entity_poly.entity_id
_entity_poly.type
_entity_poly.pdbx_seq_one_letter_code
_entity_poly.pdbx_strand_id
1 'polypeptide(L)'
;MYIIIWAYQVKSEHLASFVEIYSNDGAWAKLFGKSAGYLATELLHDETDTLRFVTIDRWVSAASYLNFKAQWQAEYNALDAQCEGMTEQEVLIGRYSQPI
;
A
#
# COMPACT_ATOMS: atom_id res chain seq x y z
N MET A 1 2.24 -14.36 -9.77
CA MET A 1 1.94 -13.03 -9.21
C MET A 1 2.17 -13.04 -7.70
N TYR A 2 2.64 -11.92 -7.15
CA TYR A 2 2.86 -11.68 -5.73
C TYR A 2 1.96 -10.55 -5.23
N ILE A 3 1.32 -10.73 -4.09
CA ILE A 3 0.30 -9.82 -3.57
C ILE A 3 0.64 -9.47 -2.12
N ILE A 4 0.54 -8.19 -1.77
CA ILE A 4 0.71 -7.70 -0.40
C ILE A 4 -0.59 -7.04 0.02
N ILE A 5 -1.10 -7.40 1.19
CA ILE A 5 -2.36 -6.87 1.72
C ILE A 5 -2.11 -6.25 3.08
N TRP A 6 -2.50 -4.99 3.23
CA TRP A 6 -2.51 -4.27 4.49
C TRP A 6 -3.93 -3.86 4.87
N ALA A 7 -4.20 -3.82 6.18
CA ALA A 7 -5.42 -3.28 6.73
C ALA A 7 -5.11 -2.10 7.64
N TYR A 8 -5.98 -1.09 7.58
CA TYR A 8 -5.81 0.18 8.27
C TYR A 8 -7.08 0.55 9.01
N GLN A 9 -6.92 1.02 10.25
CA GLN A 9 -7.92 1.81 10.95
C GLN A 9 -7.46 3.27 10.92
N VAL A 10 -8.12 4.10 10.13
CA VAL A 10 -7.72 5.48 9.84
C VAL A 10 -8.31 6.44 10.86
N LYS A 11 -7.53 7.41 11.34
CA LYS A 11 -8.06 8.48 12.17
C LYS A 11 -8.94 9.40 11.34
N SER A 12 -10.10 9.77 11.87
CA SER A 12 -11.11 10.53 11.12
C SER A 12 -10.59 11.85 10.51
N GLU A 13 -9.69 12.53 11.22
CA GLU A 13 -9.06 13.79 10.80
C GLU A 13 -8.07 13.64 9.63
N HIS A 14 -7.62 12.41 9.35
CA HIS A 14 -6.68 12.09 8.27
C HIS A 14 -7.33 11.34 7.10
N LEU A 15 -8.64 11.08 7.15
CA LEU A 15 -9.35 10.26 6.17
C LEU A 15 -9.12 10.72 4.72
N ALA A 16 -9.28 12.02 4.44
CA ALA A 16 -9.11 12.55 3.09
C ALA A 16 -7.67 12.38 2.58
N SER A 17 -6.68 12.73 3.40
CA SER A 17 -5.27 12.59 3.06
C SER A 17 -4.87 11.12 2.87
N PHE A 18 -5.40 10.22 3.71
CA PHE A 18 -5.17 8.79 3.60
C PHE A 18 -5.69 8.26 2.25
N VAL A 19 -6.93 8.59 1.89
CA VAL A 19 -7.52 8.16 0.61
C VAL A 19 -6.70 8.69 -0.58
N GLU A 20 -6.25 9.95 -0.53
CA GLU A 20 -5.41 10.54 -1.58
C GLU A 20 -4.04 9.85 -1.72
N ILE A 21 -3.40 9.49 -0.61
CA ILE A 21 -2.06 8.88 -0.61
C ILE A 21 -2.10 7.42 -1.07
N TYR A 22 -3.13 6.67 -0.65
CA TYR A 22 -3.24 5.23 -0.85
C TYR A 22 -4.12 4.82 -2.05
N SER A 23 -4.74 5.77 -2.78
CA SER A 23 -5.50 5.48 -4.00
C SER A 23 -4.62 4.85 -5.10
N ASN A 24 -5.26 4.31 -6.13
CA ASN A 24 -4.58 3.68 -7.27
C ASN A 24 -3.70 4.64 -8.10
N ASP A 25 -3.87 5.95 -7.91
CA ASP A 25 -3.07 7.03 -8.49
C ASP A 25 -2.38 7.90 -7.42
N GLY A 26 -2.43 7.45 -6.17
CA GLY A 26 -1.84 8.10 -5.01
C GLY A 26 -0.32 8.02 -4.97
N ALA A 27 0.27 8.59 -3.92
CA ALA A 27 1.73 8.66 -3.77
C ALA A 27 2.38 7.26 -3.73
N TRP A 28 1.75 6.29 -3.05
CA TRP A 28 2.24 4.92 -3.00
C TRP A 28 2.22 4.25 -4.37
N ALA A 29 1.10 4.32 -5.08
CA ALA A 29 0.95 3.74 -6.40
C ALA A 29 1.94 4.36 -7.42
N LYS A 30 2.14 5.69 -7.38
CA LYS A 30 3.13 6.39 -8.20
C LYS A 30 4.56 5.96 -7.88
N LEU A 31 4.89 5.78 -6.60
CA LEU A 31 6.22 5.30 -6.20
C LEU A 31 6.46 3.86 -6.66
N PHE A 32 5.50 2.95 -6.43
CA PHE A 32 5.60 1.56 -6.87
C PHE A 32 5.67 1.45 -8.39
N GLY A 33 4.94 2.31 -9.11
CA GLY A 33 4.96 2.42 -10.57
C GLY A 33 6.32 2.74 -11.20
N LYS A 34 7.32 3.13 -10.41
CA LYS A 34 8.71 3.24 -10.89
C LYS A 34 9.36 1.89 -11.19
N SER A 35 8.81 0.79 -10.66
CA SER A 35 9.29 -0.57 -10.94
C SER A 35 8.54 -1.18 -12.11
N ALA A 36 9.28 -1.76 -13.07
CA ALA A 36 8.69 -2.53 -14.17
C ALA A 36 7.95 -3.79 -13.71
N GLY A 37 8.15 -4.23 -12.45
CA GLY A 37 7.48 -5.39 -11.88
C GLY A 37 6.25 -5.06 -11.03
N TYR A 38 5.89 -3.78 -10.89
CA TYR A 38 4.64 -3.36 -10.27
C TYR A 38 3.48 -3.51 -11.25
N LEU A 39 2.32 -3.95 -10.76
CA LEU A 39 1.13 -4.17 -11.57
C LEU A 39 0.02 -3.17 -11.23
N ALA A 40 -0.34 -3.07 -9.95
CA ALA A 40 -1.42 -2.18 -9.48
C ALA A 40 -1.45 -2.10 -7.96
N THR A 41 -2.07 -1.04 -7.46
CA THR A 41 -2.52 -0.86 -6.08
C THR A 41 -4.02 -0.60 -6.14
N GLU A 42 -4.77 -1.32 -5.30
CA GLU A 42 -6.18 -1.03 -5.05
C GLU A 42 -6.36 -0.57 -3.61
N LEU A 43 -7.23 0.41 -3.40
CA LEU A 43 -7.71 0.82 -2.09
C LEU A 43 -9.19 0.41 -1.99
N LEU A 44 -9.51 -0.39 -0.98
CA LEU A 44 -10.85 -0.83 -0.67
C LEU A 44 -11.28 -0.23 0.67
N HIS A 45 -12.51 0.24 0.75
CA HIS A 45 -13.13 0.66 2.01
C HIS A 45 -14.02 -0.48 2.53
N ASP A 46 -14.16 -0.58 3.84
CA ASP A 46 -15.09 -1.51 4.49
C ASP A 46 -16.54 -0.97 4.36
N GLU A 47 -17.50 -1.83 4.02
CA GLU A 47 -18.91 -1.43 3.84
C GLU A 47 -19.60 -1.02 5.16
N THR A 48 -19.05 -1.43 6.31
CA THR A 48 -19.65 -1.24 7.63
C THR A 48 -18.88 -0.26 8.52
N ASP A 49 -17.56 -0.18 8.36
CA ASP A 49 -16.71 0.78 9.06
C ASP A 49 -16.04 1.74 8.07
N THR A 50 -16.55 2.97 8.01
CA THR A 50 -16.07 4.02 7.10
C THR A 50 -14.62 4.46 7.32
N LEU A 51 -14.01 4.09 8.46
CA LEU A 51 -12.62 4.39 8.79
C LEU A 51 -11.69 3.21 8.56
N ARG A 52 -12.22 2.07 8.12
CA ARG A 52 -11.44 0.86 7.85
C ARG A 52 -11.19 0.69 6.36
N PHE A 53 -9.92 0.46 6.03
CA PHE A 53 -9.46 0.31 4.66
C PHE A 53 -8.52 -0.88 4.50
N VAL A 54 -8.45 -1.38 3.27
CA VAL A 54 -7.48 -2.39 2.84
C VAL A 54 -6.79 -1.94 1.57
N THR A 55 -5.46 -2.09 1.51
CA THR A 55 -4.72 -1.97 0.25
C THR A 55 -4.36 -3.33 -0.28
N ILE A 56 -4.38 -3.48 -1.60
CA ILE A 56 -3.91 -4.67 -2.30
C ILE A 56 -2.87 -4.26 -3.35
N ASP A 57 -1.61 -4.53 -3.06
CA ASP A 57 -0.50 -4.26 -3.98
C ASP A 57 -0.14 -5.52 -4.75
N ARG A 58 -0.10 -5.41 -6.08
CA ARG A 58 0.22 -6.52 -6.98
C ARG A 58 1.54 -6.30 -7.68
N TRP A 59 2.32 -7.37 -7.70
CA TRP A 59 3.64 -7.43 -8.29
C TRP A 59 3.74 -8.69 -9.14
N VAL A 60 4.54 -8.65 -10.21
CA VAL A 60 4.76 -9.82 -11.06
C VAL A 60 5.37 -10.99 -10.26
N SER A 61 6.25 -10.67 -9.30
CA SER A 61 6.93 -11.64 -8.42
C SER A 61 7.40 -11.00 -7.11
N ALA A 62 7.67 -11.82 -6.09
CA ALA A 62 8.28 -11.37 -4.84
C ALA A 62 9.66 -10.72 -5.07
N ALA A 63 10.45 -11.28 -5.99
CA ALA A 63 11.76 -10.72 -6.35
C ALA A 63 11.65 -9.29 -6.91
N SER A 64 10.60 -8.99 -7.68
CA SER A 64 10.38 -7.65 -8.22
C SER A 64 10.05 -6.63 -7.12
N TYR A 65 9.26 -7.02 -6.13
CA TYR A 65 8.99 -6.19 -4.96
C TYR A 65 10.26 -5.95 -4.13
N LEU A 66 11.06 -6.99 -3.87
CA LEU A 66 12.30 -6.87 -3.10
C LEU A 66 13.34 -5.97 -3.81
N ASN A 67 13.50 -6.14 -5.12
CA ASN A 67 14.37 -5.30 -5.93
C ASN A 67 13.91 -3.83 -5.91
N PHE A 68 12.61 -3.59 -6.08
CA PHE A 68 12.04 -2.27 -5.94
C PHE A 68 12.35 -1.66 -4.56
N LYS A 69 12.09 -2.42 -3.48
CA LYS A 69 12.28 -1.94 -2.11
C LYS A 69 13.75 -1.61 -1.81
N ALA A 70 14.69 -2.37 -2.36
CA ALA A 70 16.11 -2.09 -2.25
C ALA A 70 16.53 -0.85 -3.05
N GLN A 71 16.01 -0.69 -4.27
CA GLN A 71 16.36 0.41 -5.16
C GLN A 71 15.79 1.76 -4.71
N TRP A 72 14.57 1.78 -4.17
CA TRP A 72 13.83 3.00 -3.82
C TRP A 72 13.65 3.16 -2.31
N GLN A 73 14.58 2.61 -1.52
CA GLN A 73 14.46 2.55 -0.07
C GLN A 73 14.30 3.94 0.58
N ALA A 74 15.02 4.94 0.08
CA ALA A 74 14.99 6.30 0.62
C ALA A 74 13.61 6.94 0.43
N GLU A 75 13.07 6.89 -0.80
CA GLU A 75 11.74 7.41 -1.10
C GLU A 75 10.62 6.63 -0.44
N TYR A 76 10.78 5.30 -0.33
CA TYR A 76 9.85 4.45 0.42
C TYR A 76 9.76 4.93 1.87
N ASN A 77 10.90 5.06 2.56
CA ASN A 77 10.94 5.47 3.96
C ASN A 77 10.44 6.91 4.14
N ALA A 78 10.75 7.81 3.19
CA ALA A 78 10.28 9.18 3.25
C ALA A 78 8.76 9.30 3.08
N LEU A 79 8.15 8.44 2.24
CA LEU A 79 6.70 8.39 2.09
C LEU A 79 6.03 7.72 3.30
N ASP A 80 6.63 6.64 3.82
CA ASP A 80 6.17 5.97 5.04
C ASP A 80 6.12 6.93 6.24
N ALA A 81 7.18 7.72 6.42
CA ALA A 81 7.25 8.75 7.46
C ALA A 81 6.19 9.86 7.31
N GLN A 82 5.73 10.16 6.08
CA GLN A 82 4.65 11.12 5.86
C GLN A 82 3.28 10.56 6.29
N CYS A 83 3.13 9.24 6.29
CA CYS A 83 1.92 8.54 6.69
C CYS A 83 1.87 8.25 8.20
N GLU A 84 2.99 8.43 8.92
CA GLU A 84 3.06 8.21 10.36
C GLU A 84 1.98 8.98 11.10
N GLY A 85 1.24 8.28 11.96
CA GLY A 85 0.20 8.87 12.79
C GLY A 85 -1.15 9.09 12.09
N MET A 86 -1.30 8.77 10.79
CA MET A 86 -2.60 8.82 10.10
C MET A 86 -3.59 7.75 10.57
N THR A 87 -3.07 6.65 11.13
CA THR A 87 -3.86 5.47 11.50
C THR A 87 -3.77 5.19 13.00
N GLU A 88 -4.86 4.67 13.57
CA GLU A 88 -4.87 4.07 14.91
C GLU A 88 -4.25 2.67 14.89
N GLN A 89 -4.44 1.95 13.79
CA GLN A 89 -3.91 0.62 13.59
C GLN A 89 -3.51 0.43 12.12
N GLU A 90 -2.34 -0.17 11.90
CA GLU A 90 -1.88 -0.63 10.60
C GLU A 90 -1.36 -2.06 10.76
N VAL A 91 -1.93 -2.99 9.97
CA VAL A 91 -1.62 -4.42 10.07
C VAL A 91 -1.33 -4.98 8.69
N LEU A 92 -0.17 -5.61 8.54
CA LEU A 92 0.08 -6.48 7.40
C LEU A 92 -0.79 -7.74 7.55
N ILE A 93 -1.80 -7.87 6.69
CA ILE A 93 -2.65 -9.06 6.63
C ILE A 93 -1.83 -10.24 6.11
N GLY A 94 -1.05 -10.01 5.06
CA GLY A 94 -0.16 -11.04 4.55
C GLY A 94 0.48 -10.73 3.22
N ARG A 95 1.32 -11.69 2.81
CA ARG A 95 1.99 -11.73 1.51
C ARG A 95 1.64 -13.05 0.85
N TYR A 96 1.10 -12.99 -0.35
CA TYR A 96 0.53 -14.14 -1.04
C TYR A 96 1.18 -14.31 -2.40
N SER A 97 1.25 -15.56 -2.88
CA SER A 97 1.59 -15.88 -4.26
C SER A 97 0.43 -16.65 -4.87
N GLN A 98 0.15 -16.42 -6.15
CA GLN A 98 -0.81 -17.27 -6.86
C GLN A 98 -0.31 -18.72 -6.92
N PRO A 99 -1.20 -19.72 -6.81
CA PRO A 99 -0.85 -21.11 -7.05
C PRO A 99 -0.28 -21.30 -8.46
N ILE A 100 0.59 -22.30 -8.61
CA ILE A 100 1.13 -22.76 -9.89
C ILE A 100 0.09 -23.60 -10.62
#